data_AF-A0A936X124-F1
#
_entry.id   AF-A0A936X124-F1
#
_cell.length_a   1.000
_cell.length_b   1.000
_cell.length_c   1.000
_cell.angle_alpha   90.00
_cell.angle_beta   90.00
_cell.angle_gamma   90.00
#
_symmetry.space_group_name_H-M   'P 1'
#
loop_
_entity.id
_entity.type
_entity.pdbx_description
1 polymer ?
#
loop_
_entity_poly.entity_id
_entity_poly.type
_entity_poly.pdbx_seq_one_letter_code
_entity_poly.pdbx_strand_id
1 'polypeptide(L)'
;MLHHIKHYLPSQTPLKDFIHHNSLHAFQDKLFYEGIFTAATIFGYQVTLELKDYRQLYSEGRIRKDVVKEIVEKRKGVISADFWKSCMLEKKYDCHLAPRIGWLRSHWNTRLNFDIDNKVQPLLFRILSSYLDQGIAIQKFPLNEKGFLASIRDLQKNSGEGFFKTKRAKDLLLNEDIGVYELYDPCWK
;
A
#
# COMPACT_ATOMS: atom_id res chain seq x y z
N MET A 1 -4.96 -34.60 -25.68
CA MET A 1 -4.71 -33.15 -25.78
C MET A 1 -5.49 -32.35 -24.72
N LEU A 2 -6.83 -32.48 -24.61
CA LEU A 2 -7.63 -31.80 -23.56
C LEU A 2 -7.36 -32.26 -22.11
N HIS A 3 -6.93 -33.51 -21.88
CA HIS A 3 -6.59 -34.00 -20.53
C HIS A 3 -5.29 -33.40 -19.96
N HIS A 4 -4.35 -32.94 -20.79
CA HIS A 4 -3.12 -32.26 -20.33
C HIS A 4 -3.39 -30.82 -19.89
N ILE A 5 -4.42 -30.16 -20.42
CA ILE A 5 -4.78 -28.77 -20.08
C ILE A 5 -5.44 -28.70 -18.69
N LYS A 6 -6.11 -29.77 -18.24
CA LYS A 6 -6.75 -29.85 -16.90
C LYS A 6 -5.75 -29.73 -15.75
N HIS A 7 -4.49 -30.12 -15.95
CA HIS A 7 -3.45 -30.02 -14.92
C HIS A 7 -2.90 -28.58 -14.76
N TYR A 8 -3.14 -27.71 -15.75
CA TYR A 8 -2.78 -26.29 -15.73
C TYR A 8 -3.96 -25.36 -15.44
N LEU A 9 -5.17 -25.91 -15.32
CA LEU A 9 -6.35 -25.15 -14.89
C LEU A 9 -6.49 -25.29 -13.36
N PRO A 10 -6.69 -24.18 -12.63
CA PRO A 10 -6.81 -24.22 -11.18
C PRO A 10 -8.05 -25.05 -10.77
N SER A 11 -7.85 -25.97 -9.83
CA SER A 11 -8.89 -26.90 -9.33
C SER A 11 -9.81 -26.30 -8.26
N GLN A 12 -9.80 -24.99 -8.06
CA GLN A 12 -10.58 -24.31 -7.02
C GLN A 12 -11.66 -23.41 -7.63
N THR A 13 -12.88 -23.52 -7.10
CA THR A 13 -13.94 -22.51 -7.19
C THR A 13 -13.52 -21.21 -6.49
N PRO A 14 -14.16 -20.06 -6.80
CA PRO A 14 -13.69 -18.74 -6.38
C PRO A 14 -13.51 -18.68 -4.87
N LEU A 15 -12.27 -18.45 -4.44
CA LEU A 15 -11.98 -18.07 -3.06
C LEU A 15 -12.73 -16.76 -2.80
N LYS A 16 -13.74 -16.83 -1.91
CA LYS A 16 -14.55 -15.69 -1.50
C LYS A 16 -13.71 -14.58 -0.86
N ASP A 17 -12.52 -14.94 -0.37
CA ASP A 17 -11.50 -14.02 0.12
C ASP A 17 -10.22 -14.18 -0.70
N PHE A 18 -9.99 -13.23 -1.60
CA PHE A 18 -8.69 -13.05 -2.25
C PHE A 18 -7.64 -12.78 -1.16
N ILE A 19 -6.66 -13.65 -1.03
CA ILE A 19 -5.38 -13.27 -0.41
C ILE A 19 -4.75 -12.30 -1.39
N HIS A 20 -4.95 -11.01 -1.14
CA HIS A 20 -4.37 -9.96 -1.95
C HIS A 20 -2.85 -10.13 -1.91
N HIS A 21 -2.18 -9.93 -3.05
CA HIS A 21 -0.72 -9.87 -3.14
C HIS A 21 -0.18 -9.19 -1.89
N ASN A 22 0.74 -9.85 -1.18
CA ASN A 22 1.35 -9.31 0.04
C ASN A 22 1.60 -7.82 -0.17
N SER A 23 0.96 -6.93 0.61
CA SER A 23 1.04 -5.48 0.42
C SER A 23 2.49 -4.96 0.47
N LEU A 24 3.41 -5.79 0.95
CA LEU A 24 4.84 -5.56 0.96
C LEU A 24 5.57 -5.94 -0.34
N HIS A 25 4.86 -6.42 -1.37
CA HIS A 25 5.45 -6.78 -2.67
C HIS A 25 6.23 -5.60 -3.29
N ALA A 26 5.74 -4.37 -3.08
CA ALA A 26 6.40 -3.15 -3.50
C ALA A 26 7.73 -2.85 -2.78
N PHE A 27 8.13 -3.65 -1.78
CA PHE A 27 9.37 -3.51 -1.04
C PHE A 27 10.21 -4.80 -1.05
N GLN A 28 9.93 -5.74 -1.95
CA GLN A 28 10.66 -7.02 -2.05
C GLN A 28 12.11 -6.86 -2.50
N ASP A 29 12.43 -5.74 -3.14
CA ASP A 29 13.78 -5.33 -3.51
C ASP A 29 14.63 -4.89 -2.30
N LYS A 30 13.99 -4.62 -1.14
CA LYS A 30 14.65 -4.15 0.09
C LYS A 30 14.98 -5.30 1.04
N LEU A 31 15.97 -5.06 1.90
CA LEU A 31 16.22 -5.95 3.03
C LEU A 31 14.99 -6.00 3.94
N PHE A 32 14.73 -7.16 4.54
CA PHE A 32 13.49 -7.43 5.30
C PHE A 32 13.08 -6.29 6.25
N TYR A 33 13.97 -5.88 7.16
CA TYR A 33 13.67 -4.80 8.11
C TYR A 33 13.46 -3.44 7.44
N GLU A 34 14.25 -3.15 6.40
CA GLU A 34 14.10 -1.91 5.64
C GLU A 34 12.73 -1.88 4.93
N GLY A 35 12.33 -2.98 4.29
CA GLY A 35 11.06 -3.08 3.58
C GLY A 35 9.87 -2.91 4.51
N ILE A 36 9.83 -3.64 5.64
CA ILE A 36 8.70 -3.55 6.57
C ILE A 36 8.62 -2.17 7.25
N PHE A 37 9.73 -1.55 7.64
CA PHE A 37 9.69 -0.22 8.28
C PHE A 37 9.39 0.90 7.27
N THR A 38 9.81 0.74 6.01
CA THR A 38 9.39 1.62 4.92
C THR A 38 7.87 1.55 4.73
N ALA A 39 7.31 0.33 4.67
CA ALA A 39 5.86 0.13 4.58
C ALA A 39 5.11 0.70 5.79
N ALA A 40 5.61 0.47 7.02
CA ALA A 40 5.03 1.03 8.24
C ALA A 40 4.98 2.56 8.23
N THR A 41 6.03 3.21 7.72
CA THR A 41 6.09 4.69 7.63
C THR A 41 5.11 5.25 6.60
N ILE A 42 4.97 4.57 5.46
CA ILE A 42 4.08 5.00 4.38
C ILE A 42 2.61 4.76 4.75
N PHE A 43 2.30 3.55 5.22
CA PHE A 43 0.93 3.08 5.40
C PHE A 43 0.43 3.10 6.85
N GLY A 44 1.32 3.24 7.84
CA GLY A 44 0.97 3.22 9.26
C GLY A 44 0.74 1.83 9.84
N TYR A 45 1.14 0.77 9.15
CA TYR A 45 0.98 -0.59 9.66
C TYR A 45 1.97 -0.89 10.78
N GLN A 46 1.49 -1.63 11.77
CA GLN A 46 2.36 -2.22 12.78
C GLN A 46 3.00 -3.49 12.21
N VAL A 47 4.31 -3.44 11.96
CA VAL A 47 5.07 -4.53 11.33
C VAL A 47 5.90 -5.36 12.31
N THR A 48 6.07 -4.87 13.53
CA THR A 48 6.73 -5.57 14.63
C THR A 48 5.92 -5.37 15.92
N LEU A 49 6.26 -6.14 16.96
CA LEU A 49 5.77 -5.85 18.31
C LEU A 49 6.17 -4.42 18.72
N GLU A 50 5.38 -3.82 19.62
CA GLU A 50 5.75 -2.52 20.16
C GLU A 50 6.94 -2.66 21.12
N LEU A 51 7.64 -1.55 21.36
CA LEU A 51 8.77 -1.55 22.29
C LEU A 51 8.38 -2.03 23.71
N LYS A 52 7.15 -1.71 24.15
CA LYS A 52 6.62 -2.16 25.44
C LYS A 52 6.53 -3.69 25.52
N ASP A 53 6.11 -4.33 24.43
CA ASP A 53 5.93 -5.77 24.35
C ASP A 53 7.29 -6.46 24.33
N TYR A 54 8.27 -5.93 23.58
CA TYR A 54 9.65 -6.44 23.63
C TYR A 54 10.26 -6.33 25.03
N ARG A 55 10.02 -5.22 25.74
CA ARG A 55 10.47 -5.05 27.13
C ARG A 55 9.80 -6.04 28.07
N GLN A 56 8.51 -6.29 27.88
CA GLN A 56 7.76 -7.28 28.64
C GLN A 56 8.33 -8.70 28.41
N LEU A 57 8.52 -9.10 27.15
CA LEU A 57 9.11 -10.40 26.81
C LEU A 57 10.53 -10.58 27.38
N TYR A 58 11.31 -9.50 27.48
CA TYR A 58 12.60 -9.51 28.16
C TYR A 58 12.46 -9.67 29.68
N SER A 59 11.50 -8.98 30.31
CA SER A 59 11.25 -9.10 31.74
C SER A 59 10.76 -10.50 32.14
N GLU A 60 9.95 -11.13 31.28
CA GLU A 60 9.44 -12.50 31.42
C GLU A 60 10.49 -13.57 31.10
N GLY A 61 11.69 -13.18 30.62
CA GLY A 61 12.75 -14.12 30.24
C GLY A 61 12.53 -14.86 28.91
N ARG A 62 11.46 -14.53 28.16
CA ARG A 62 11.23 -15.05 26.80
C ARG A 62 12.28 -14.52 25.81
N ILE A 63 12.77 -13.31 26.03
CA ILE A 63 14.00 -12.80 25.40
C ILE A 63 15.14 -13.01 26.37
N ARG A 64 16.12 -13.83 25.96
CA ARG A 64 17.22 -14.22 26.86
C ARG A 64 18.19 -13.06 27.09
N LYS A 65 18.59 -12.89 28.35
CA LYS A 65 19.41 -11.76 28.82
C LYS A 65 20.85 -11.82 28.33
N ASP A 66 21.40 -13.03 28.21
CA ASP A 66 22.73 -13.32 27.66
C ASP A 66 22.82 -12.90 26.19
N VAL A 67 21.83 -13.27 25.36
CA VAL A 67 21.77 -12.89 23.94
C VAL A 67 21.70 -11.38 23.78
N VAL A 68 20.87 -10.70 24.58
CA VAL A 68 20.80 -9.23 24.55
C VAL A 68 22.15 -8.61 24.88
N LYS A 69 22.82 -9.11 25.92
CA LYS A 69 24.15 -8.62 26.31
C LYS A 69 25.15 -8.79 25.16
N GLU A 70 25.25 -9.99 24.59
CA GLU A 70 26.16 -10.30 23.48
C GLU A 70 25.91 -9.40 22.27
N ILE A 71 24.64 -9.22 21.88
CA ILE A 71 24.28 -8.40 20.71
C ILE A 71 24.56 -6.92 20.95
N VAL A 72 24.31 -6.41 22.16
CA VAL A 72 24.61 -5.02 22.50
C VAL A 72 26.11 -4.77 22.51
N GLU A 73 26.90 -5.66 23.11
CA GLU A 73 28.36 -5.59 23.10
C GLU A 73 28.92 -5.66 21.67
N LYS A 74 28.39 -6.57 20.84
CA LYS A 74 28.79 -6.72 19.43
C LYS A 74 28.49 -5.49 18.59
N ARG A 75 27.37 -4.79 18.83
CA ARG A 75 26.94 -3.64 18.01
C ARG A 75 27.43 -2.29 18.52
N LYS A 76 27.66 -2.15 19.81
CA LYS A 76 27.96 -0.86 20.46
C LYS A 76 29.32 -0.85 21.18
N GLY A 77 29.98 -1.99 21.26
CA GLY A 77 31.24 -2.16 21.99
C GLY A 77 30.99 -2.37 23.49
N VAL A 78 31.90 -3.11 24.12
CA VAL A 78 31.81 -3.53 25.53
C VAL A 78 31.72 -2.35 26.49
N ILE A 79 32.51 -1.29 26.25
CA ILE A 79 32.60 -0.12 27.12
C ILE A 79 31.26 0.62 27.24
N SER A 80 30.49 0.70 26.15
CA SER A 80 29.21 1.42 26.12
C SER A 80 27.99 0.51 26.28
N ALA A 81 28.20 -0.80 26.47
CA ALA A 81 27.13 -1.79 26.43
C ALA A 81 26.06 -1.56 27.50
N ASP A 82 26.45 -1.26 28.74
CA ASP A 82 25.51 -1.01 29.83
C ASP A 82 24.65 0.24 29.59
N PHE A 83 25.26 1.31 29.05
CA PHE A 83 24.55 2.52 28.66
C PHE A 83 23.48 2.24 27.60
N TRP A 84 23.84 1.50 26.53
CA TRP A 84 22.90 1.17 25.47
C TRP A 84 21.83 0.18 25.91
N LYS A 85 22.16 -0.71 26.86
CA LYS A 85 21.19 -1.62 27.47
C LYS A 85 20.15 -0.87 28.28
N SER A 86 20.55 0.10 29.12
CA SER A 86 19.60 0.98 29.82
C SER A 86 18.76 1.80 28.83
N CYS A 87 19.39 2.35 27.79
CA CYS A 87 18.65 3.04 26.71
C CYS A 87 17.61 2.14 26.04
N MET A 88 17.91 0.86 25.83
CA MET A 88 16.98 -0.09 25.21
C MET A 88 15.80 -0.45 26.14
N LEU A 89 16.08 -0.66 27.44
CA LEU A 89 15.10 -1.20 28.39
C LEU A 89 14.27 -0.14 29.13
N GLU A 90 14.82 1.04 29.36
CA GLU A 90 14.23 2.01 30.30
C GLU A 90 13.85 3.33 29.63
N LYS A 91 14.67 3.83 28.70
CA LYS A 91 14.45 5.13 28.07
C LYS A 91 13.08 5.19 27.39
N LYS A 92 12.35 6.29 27.55
CA LYS A 92 11.09 6.51 26.85
C LYS A 92 11.39 7.00 25.43
N TYR A 93 10.75 6.39 24.44
CA TYR A 93 10.79 6.81 23.04
C TYR A 93 9.38 7.10 22.57
N ASP A 94 9.25 8.09 21.69
CA ASP A 94 8.03 8.25 20.93
C ASP A 94 7.89 7.08 19.96
N CYS A 95 6.89 6.24 20.20
CA CYS A 95 6.59 5.07 19.37
C CYS A 95 5.36 5.33 18.48
N HIS A 96 4.88 6.57 18.40
CA HIS A 96 3.71 6.91 17.60
C HIS A 96 4.03 6.79 16.11
N LEU A 97 3.40 5.83 15.43
CA LEU A 97 3.45 5.71 13.99
C LEU A 97 2.44 6.68 13.37
N ALA A 98 2.91 7.83 12.90
CA ALA A 98 2.09 8.74 12.09
C ALA A 98 2.18 8.33 10.61
N PRO A 99 1.14 7.71 10.01
CA PRO A 99 1.17 7.33 8.60
C PRO A 99 1.35 8.57 7.72
N ARG A 100 2.40 8.61 6.89
CA ARG A 100 2.68 9.78 6.05
C ARG A 100 1.51 10.13 5.12
N ILE A 101 0.93 9.12 4.47
CA ILE A 101 -0.20 9.31 3.54
C ILE A 101 -1.48 9.64 4.31
N GLY A 102 -1.79 8.89 5.37
CA GLY A 102 -2.98 9.12 6.19
C GLY A 102 -2.99 10.51 6.83
N TRP A 103 -1.83 10.98 7.29
CA TRP A 103 -1.66 12.31 7.86
C TRP A 103 -1.86 13.44 6.84
N LEU A 104 -1.35 13.29 5.61
CA LEU A 104 -1.60 14.28 4.55
C LEU A 104 -3.09 14.32 4.16
N ARG A 105 -3.72 13.14 4.04
CA ARG A 105 -5.15 13.03 3.71
C ARG A 105 -6.05 13.63 4.79
N SER A 106 -5.71 13.41 6.07
CA SER A 106 -6.49 13.97 7.17
C SER A 106 -6.48 15.51 7.15
N HIS A 107 -5.37 16.14 6.74
CA HIS A 107 -5.30 17.61 6.65
C HIS A 107 -6.28 18.19 5.63
N TRP A 108 -6.50 17.54 4.49
CA TRP A 108 -7.51 17.98 3.52
C TRP A 108 -8.92 17.90 4.08
N ASN A 109 -9.22 16.84 4.82
CA ASN A 109 -10.51 16.70 5.47
C ASN A 109 -10.69 17.76 6.57
N THR A 110 -9.74 17.88 7.51
CA THR A 110 -9.87 18.78 8.66
C THR A 110 -9.83 20.26 8.27
N ARG A 111 -9.03 20.67 7.27
CA ARG A 111 -8.87 22.09 6.91
C ARG A 111 -9.79 22.55 5.78
N LEU A 112 -10.09 21.68 4.82
CA LEU A 112 -10.87 22.04 3.64
C LEU A 112 -12.25 21.38 3.60
N ASN A 113 -12.60 20.55 4.60
CA ASN A 113 -13.79 19.70 4.59
C ASN A 113 -13.88 18.87 3.29
N PHE A 114 -12.72 18.45 2.79
CA PHE A 114 -12.56 17.76 1.52
C PHE A 114 -12.01 16.36 1.74
N ASP A 115 -12.90 15.39 1.70
CA ASP A 115 -12.54 13.97 1.80
C ASP A 115 -12.14 13.42 0.44
N ILE A 116 -10.83 13.29 0.22
CA ILE A 116 -10.27 12.75 -1.02
C ILE A 116 -10.67 11.30 -1.24
N ASP A 117 -10.67 10.49 -0.18
CA ASP A 117 -10.95 9.07 -0.28
C ASP A 117 -12.38 8.86 -0.76
N ASN A 118 -13.36 9.59 -0.20
CA ASN A 118 -14.74 9.57 -0.66
C ASN A 118 -14.94 10.08 -2.09
N LYS A 119 -14.10 11.00 -2.59
CA LYS A 119 -14.17 11.48 -3.98
C LYS A 119 -13.53 10.54 -4.99
N VAL A 120 -12.47 9.83 -4.60
CA VAL A 120 -11.67 9.00 -5.51
C VAL A 120 -12.09 7.54 -5.47
N GLN A 121 -12.24 6.96 -4.28
CA GLN A 121 -12.41 5.51 -4.12
C GLN A 121 -13.66 4.96 -4.81
N PRO A 122 -14.86 5.56 -4.70
CA PRO A 122 -16.06 5.01 -5.36
C PRO A 122 -15.92 4.99 -6.88
N LEU A 123 -15.32 6.02 -7.46
CA LEU A 123 -15.07 6.10 -8.90
C LEU A 123 -14.01 5.08 -9.33
N LEU A 124 -12.90 5.02 -8.61
CA LEU A 124 -11.78 4.13 -8.88
C LEU A 124 -12.21 2.65 -8.80
N PHE A 125 -12.89 2.26 -7.72
CA PHE A 125 -13.38 0.90 -7.55
C PHE A 125 -14.40 0.53 -8.62
N ARG A 126 -15.35 1.42 -8.94
CA ARG A 126 -16.32 1.17 -10.02
C ARG A 126 -15.62 0.90 -11.36
N ILE A 127 -14.61 1.71 -11.70
CA ILE A 127 -13.86 1.58 -12.95
C ILE A 127 -13.05 0.28 -12.95
N LEU A 128 -12.25 0.03 -11.91
CA LEU A 128 -11.35 -1.12 -11.84
C LEU A 128 -12.12 -2.44 -11.78
N SER A 129 -13.18 -2.52 -10.97
CA SER A 129 -14.01 -3.72 -10.89
C SER A 129 -14.70 -4.04 -12.22
N SER A 130 -15.05 -3.01 -13.01
CA SER A 130 -15.60 -3.22 -14.35
C SER A 130 -14.52 -3.66 -15.33
N TYR A 131 -13.33 -3.04 -15.30
CA TYR A 131 -12.23 -3.34 -16.24
C TYR A 131 -11.59 -4.71 -16.01
N LEU A 132 -11.36 -5.10 -14.75
CA LEU A 132 -10.72 -6.37 -14.39
C LEU A 132 -11.70 -7.56 -14.39
N ASP A 133 -12.99 -7.30 -14.54
CA ASP A 133 -14.08 -8.30 -14.50
C ASP A 133 -14.00 -9.23 -13.28
N GLN A 134 -13.64 -8.69 -12.12
CA GLN A 134 -13.58 -9.45 -10.86
C GLN A 134 -14.98 -9.70 -10.26
N GLY A 135 -15.90 -10.22 -11.07
CA GLY A 135 -17.08 -10.97 -10.61
C GLY A 135 -18.35 -10.20 -10.26
N ILE A 136 -18.51 -8.91 -10.62
CA ILE A 136 -19.74 -8.13 -10.33
C ILE A 136 -20.19 -7.24 -11.51
N ALA A 137 -19.44 -7.17 -12.61
CA ALA A 137 -19.80 -6.28 -13.72
C ALA A 137 -21.03 -6.82 -14.48
N ILE A 138 -22.18 -6.15 -14.35
CA ILE A 138 -23.40 -6.48 -15.11
C ILE A 138 -23.18 -6.25 -16.62
N GLN A 139 -22.33 -5.29 -16.97
CA GLN A 139 -21.96 -4.99 -18.34
C GLN A 139 -20.47 -5.25 -18.57
N LYS A 140 -20.16 -5.94 -19.67
CA LYS A 140 -18.77 -6.11 -20.11
C LYS A 140 -18.17 -4.74 -20.39
N PHE A 141 -17.00 -4.51 -19.81
CA PHE A 141 -16.23 -3.31 -20.11
C PHE A 141 -15.85 -3.31 -21.60
N PRO A 142 -15.97 -2.17 -22.31
CA PRO A 142 -15.52 -2.07 -23.69
C PRO A 142 -13.98 -2.10 -23.68
N LEU A 143 -13.43 -3.30 -23.75
CA LEU A 143 -12.00 -3.55 -23.79
C LEU A 143 -11.47 -3.06 -25.13
N ASN A 144 -10.65 -2.02 -25.08
CA ASN A 144 -9.85 -1.59 -26.21
C ASN A 144 -8.57 -2.44 -26.24
N GLU A 145 -8.15 -2.91 -27.42
CA GLU A 145 -6.89 -3.64 -27.64
C GLU A 145 -5.67 -2.86 -27.15
N LYS A 146 -5.77 -1.52 -27.06
CA LYS A 146 -4.73 -0.61 -26.57
C LYS A 146 -4.65 -0.49 -25.04
N GLY A 147 -5.44 -1.25 -24.28
CA GLY A 147 -5.36 -1.36 -22.82
C GLY A 147 -6.21 -0.36 -22.03
N PHE A 148 -5.92 -0.24 -20.73
CA PHE A 148 -6.79 0.43 -19.74
C PHE A 148 -7.07 1.90 -20.06
N LEU A 149 -6.03 2.72 -20.24
CA LEU A 149 -6.18 4.17 -20.45
C LEU A 149 -6.97 4.49 -21.72
N ALA A 150 -6.70 3.76 -22.81
CA ALA A 150 -7.43 3.91 -24.07
C ALA A 150 -8.92 3.58 -23.89
N SER A 151 -9.22 2.50 -23.18
CA SER A 151 -10.60 2.11 -22.89
C SER A 151 -11.35 3.15 -22.04
N ILE A 152 -10.66 3.79 -21.08
CA ILE A 152 -11.24 4.89 -20.28
C ILE A 152 -11.48 6.14 -21.12
N ARG A 153 -10.58 6.48 -22.04
CA ARG A 153 -10.77 7.60 -22.98
C ARG A 153 -11.98 7.37 -23.87
N ASP A 154 -12.14 6.18 -24.42
CA ASP A 154 -13.26 5.84 -25.29
C ASP A 154 -14.58 5.89 -24.52
N LEU A 155 -14.61 5.37 -23.30
CA LEU A 155 -15.77 5.50 -22.43
C LEU A 155 -16.08 6.96 -22.11
N GLN A 156 -15.08 7.80 -21.83
CA GLN A 156 -15.29 9.22 -21.58
C GLN A 156 -15.82 9.97 -22.80
N LYS A 157 -15.37 9.61 -24.02
CA LYS A 157 -15.86 10.20 -25.29
C LYS A 157 -17.31 9.79 -25.57
N ASN A 158 -17.68 8.54 -25.27
CA ASN A 158 -18.98 7.96 -25.63
C ASN A 158 -20.04 8.00 -24.52
N SER A 159 -19.70 8.41 -23.29
CA SER A 159 -20.64 8.49 -22.16
C SER A 159 -21.25 9.88 -22.01
N GLY A 160 -22.58 9.96 -21.91
CA GLY A 160 -23.32 11.24 -21.81
C GLY A 160 -22.91 12.11 -20.61
N GLU A 161 -22.74 11.54 -19.41
CA GLU A 161 -22.26 12.29 -18.23
C GLU A 161 -20.73 12.21 -18.03
N GLY A 162 -20.07 11.18 -18.56
CA GLY A 162 -18.64 10.93 -18.36
C GLY A 162 -18.22 10.63 -16.91
N PHE A 163 -16.97 10.22 -16.71
CA PHE A 163 -16.39 9.97 -15.37
C PHE A 163 -15.94 11.27 -14.69
N PHE A 164 -15.32 12.15 -15.48
CA PHE A 164 -14.80 13.42 -15.01
C PHE A 164 -15.74 14.56 -15.40
N LYS A 165 -16.06 15.42 -14.44
CA LYS A 165 -17.04 16.51 -14.63
C LYS A 165 -16.39 17.84 -15.03
N THR A 166 -15.16 18.10 -14.58
CA THR A 166 -14.48 19.37 -14.84
C THR A 166 -13.83 19.39 -16.21
N LYS A 167 -13.86 20.55 -16.89
CA LYS A 167 -13.23 20.73 -18.20
C LYS A 167 -11.75 20.34 -18.18
N ARG A 168 -11.01 20.82 -17.18
CA ARG A 168 -9.59 20.48 -16.98
C ARG A 168 -9.34 18.96 -16.95
N ALA A 169 -10.12 18.21 -16.18
CA ALA A 169 -9.90 16.77 -16.06
C ALA A 169 -10.26 16.01 -17.35
N LYS A 170 -11.29 16.47 -18.08
CA LYS A 170 -11.62 15.93 -19.40
C LYS A 170 -10.50 16.18 -20.41
N ASP A 171 -10.01 17.42 -20.49
CA ASP A 171 -8.95 17.81 -21.42
C ASP A 171 -7.65 17.02 -21.15
N LEU A 172 -7.29 16.83 -19.87
CA LEU A 172 -6.13 16.02 -19.48
C LEU A 172 -6.28 14.54 -19.83
N LEU A 173 -7.45 13.95 -19.59
CA LEU A 173 -7.67 12.53 -19.91
C LEU A 173 -7.67 12.29 -21.43
N LEU A 174 -8.27 13.20 -22.20
CA LEU A 174 -8.44 13.06 -23.64
C LEU A 174 -7.19 13.40 -24.46
N ASN A 175 -6.19 14.05 -23.85
CA ASN A 175 -4.91 14.29 -24.49
C ASN A 175 -4.19 12.94 -24.72
N GLU A 176 -3.96 12.60 -25.98
CA GLU A 176 -3.36 11.32 -26.40
C GLU A 176 -1.84 11.27 -26.15
N ASP A 177 -1.19 12.44 -26.00
CA ASP A 177 0.25 12.58 -25.72
C ASP A 177 0.59 12.33 -24.24
N ILE A 178 -0.42 12.29 -23.37
CA ILE A 178 -0.25 12.08 -21.92
C ILE A 178 -0.48 10.61 -21.61
N GLY A 179 0.54 9.89 -21.15
CA GLY A 179 0.42 8.52 -20.67
C GLY A 179 -0.07 8.43 -19.22
N VAL A 180 -0.18 7.20 -18.71
CA VAL A 180 -0.55 6.96 -17.29
C VAL A 180 0.50 7.53 -16.35
N TYR A 181 1.78 7.51 -16.75
CA TYR A 181 2.89 8.01 -15.93
C TYR A 181 2.84 9.52 -15.76
N GLU A 182 2.57 10.27 -16.83
CA GLU A 182 2.41 11.72 -16.81
C GLU A 182 1.17 12.16 -16.03
N LEU A 183 0.11 11.34 -15.99
CA LEU A 183 -1.06 11.58 -15.13
C LEU A 183 -0.77 11.36 -13.62
N TYR A 184 0.28 10.59 -13.29
CA TYR A 184 0.65 10.26 -11.91
C TYR A 184 1.68 11.23 -11.33
N ASP A 185 2.48 11.89 -12.17
CA ASP A 185 3.53 12.81 -11.71
C ASP A 185 2.91 14.13 -11.19
N PRO A 186 3.14 14.51 -9.91
CA PRO A 186 2.67 15.78 -9.36
C PRO A 186 3.43 16.99 -9.93
N CYS A 187 4.48 16.81 -10.74
CA CYS A 187 5.19 17.88 -11.44
C CYS A 187 4.41 18.43 -12.65
N TRP A 188 3.17 18.87 -12.42
CA TRP A 188 2.49 19.79 -13.33
C TRP A 188 3.16 21.15 -13.20
N LYS A 189 4.13 21.43 -14.07
CA LYS A 189 4.66 22.79 -14.29
C LYS A 189 3.58 23.70 -14.87
#